data_AF-A0A7W1MV68-F1
#
_entry.id   AF-A0A7W1MV68-F1
#
_cell.length_a   1.000
_cell.length_b   1.000
_cell.length_c   1.000
_cell.angle_alpha   90.00
_cell.angle_beta   90.00
_cell.angle_gamma   90.00
#
_symmetry.space_group_name_H-M   'P 1'
#
loop_
_entity.id
_entity.type
_entity.pdbx_description
1 polymer ?
#
loop_
_entity_poly.entity_id
_entity_poly.type
_entity_poly.pdbx_seq_one_letter_code
_entity_poly.pdbx_strand_id
1 'polypeptide(L)'
;MIKKTNIPNQRGPSRRSFLTGAAMAGAGIGLSAFTGARSAFGQTASGGPGITDGDVAILHFLAAAELIETDLWIQYAELAVGNKPYADALNLIEGELTIYTTDVAGDEQSHADFINGFLVANGFPPTNLDAFRTLPSSTAKGARQIGRLTNLLKTTVDTSFYLRYRRRGNPDFGDVFPQFVEIIDKPLIPMDDRPLTKKEVQLIANSAAFHFCATEQGGASIYPSLIPKVTNLDVLRILTSIGPTEAYFFASFHQSLEGLPAISGHGLVFPDVTINDIGAHHIPHPCKFLQPGLPLACVVRPIRTQFGGALHLFEAGVSTGLFEGQSQEFFTTLTALATAADAASRSC
;
A
#
# COMPACT_ATOMS: atom_id res chain seq x y z
N MET A 1 5.54 54.52 48.32
CA MET A 1 5.51 53.51 49.40
C MET A 1 4.09 52.95 49.48
N ILE A 2 3.80 51.86 48.75
CA ILE A 2 2.55 51.09 48.88
C ILE A 2 2.92 49.60 48.79
N LYS A 3 2.34 48.83 49.71
CA LYS A 3 2.64 47.44 50.08
C LYS A 3 2.31 46.43 48.98
N LYS A 4 3.13 45.36 48.94
CA LYS A 4 2.95 44.10 48.21
C LYS A 4 1.69 43.35 48.65
N THR A 5 1.02 42.71 47.69
CA THR A 5 0.20 41.51 47.91
C THR A 5 0.70 40.44 46.92
N ASN A 6 1.29 39.37 47.46
CA ASN A 6 1.74 38.20 46.72
C ASN A 6 0.56 37.29 46.41
N ILE A 7 0.34 36.94 45.15
CA ILE A 7 -0.47 35.78 44.74
C ILE A 7 0.51 34.73 44.19
N PRO A 8 0.56 33.50 44.73
CA PRO A 8 1.47 32.47 44.25
C PRO A 8 1.04 31.98 42.86
N ASN A 9 1.98 32.07 41.91
CA ASN A 9 1.85 31.51 40.57
C ASN A 9 2.15 30.01 40.63
N GLN A 10 1.11 29.16 40.71
CA GLN A 10 1.28 27.72 40.57
C GLN A 10 1.54 27.37 39.11
N ARG A 11 2.82 27.20 38.76
CA ARG A 11 3.25 26.57 37.51
C ARG A 11 2.99 25.07 37.60
N GLY A 12 1.98 24.59 36.88
CA GLY A 12 1.84 23.16 36.59
C GLY A 12 3.01 22.63 35.74
N PRO A 13 3.34 21.34 35.84
CA PRO A 13 4.48 20.77 35.12
C PRO A 13 4.28 20.82 33.60
N SER A 14 5.32 21.34 32.94
CA SER A 14 5.46 21.50 31.49
C SER A 14 5.42 20.15 30.75
N ARG A 15 4.49 19.99 29.79
CA ARG A 15 4.36 18.87 28.85
C ARG A 15 5.35 18.97 27.67
N ARG A 16 6.63 19.18 27.94
CA ARG A 16 7.72 19.12 26.95
C ARG A 16 9.00 18.65 27.62
N SER A 17 9.16 17.34 27.73
CA SER A 17 10.45 16.67 27.92
C SER A 17 10.23 15.16 27.94
N PHE A 18 9.92 14.56 26.80
CA PHE A 18 10.15 13.14 26.57
C PHE A 18 10.11 12.93 25.06
N LEU A 19 11.28 12.96 24.43
CA LEU A 19 11.66 12.31 23.17
C LEU A 19 13.02 12.90 22.75
N THR A 20 14.04 12.48 23.51
CA THR A 20 15.43 12.56 23.10
C THR A 20 16.06 11.25 23.57
N GLY A 21 16.38 10.37 22.62
CA GLY A 21 17.25 9.22 22.85
C GLY A 21 16.71 7.87 22.40
N ALA A 22 16.97 7.53 21.13
CA ALA A 22 17.33 6.20 20.63
C ALA A 22 17.57 6.39 19.11
N ALA A 23 18.74 6.84 18.65
CA ALA A 23 20.00 6.11 18.54
C ALA A 23 19.82 4.74 17.87
N MET A 24 20.22 4.72 16.59
CA MET A 24 20.46 3.55 15.75
C MET A 24 21.15 2.39 16.50
N ALA A 25 20.58 1.20 16.39
CA ALA A 25 21.30 -0.07 16.56
C ALA A 25 20.64 -1.12 15.67
N GLY A 26 21.40 -1.64 14.71
CA GLY A 26 20.97 -2.70 13.82
C GLY A 26 21.06 -4.10 14.43
N ALA A 27 20.44 -5.04 13.71
CA ALA A 27 20.58 -6.50 13.75
C ALA A 27 20.23 -7.24 15.06
N GLY A 28 19.14 -8.01 15.01
CA GLY A 28 18.86 -9.09 15.96
C GLY A 28 17.47 -9.70 15.74
N ILE A 29 17.41 -10.84 15.05
CA ILE A 29 16.26 -11.74 15.08
C ILE A 29 16.02 -12.14 16.54
N GLY A 30 14.84 -11.85 17.07
CA GLY A 30 14.45 -12.13 18.44
C GLY A 30 12.99 -12.53 18.52
N LEU A 31 12.71 -13.78 18.14
CA LEU A 31 11.43 -14.45 18.37
C LEU A 31 11.34 -14.85 19.85
N SER A 32 10.98 -13.92 20.74
CA SER A 32 10.72 -14.26 22.15
C SER A 32 10.04 -13.13 22.92
N ALA A 33 8.69 -13.12 22.94
CA ALA A 33 7.87 -12.88 24.13
C ALA A 33 6.35 -12.85 23.80
N PHE A 34 5.78 -13.98 23.37
CA PHE A 34 4.35 -14.25 23.56
C PHE A 34 4.18 -15.39 24.57
N THR A 35 4.61 -15.14 25.80
CA THR A 35 4.27 -15.98 26.96
C THR A 35 3.59 -15.09 27.99
N GLY A 36 2.26 -15.07 27.96
CA GLY A 36 1.47 -14.49 29.06
C GLY A 36 0.37 -13.49 28.70
N ALA A 37 -0.31 -13.62 27.56
CA ALA A 37 -1.64 -13.04 27.43
C ALA A 37 -2.66 -14.08 27.92
N ARG A 38 -3.13 -13.90 29.16
CA ARG A 38 -4.30 -14.61 29.67
C ARG A 38 -5.44 -14.38 28.69
N SER A 39 -6.05 -15.47 28.23
CA SER A 39 -7.32 -15.49 27.51
C SER A 39 -8.32 -14.56 28.19
N ALA A 40 -8.57 -13.42 27.55
CA ALA A 40 -9.58 -12.45 27.91
C ALA A 40 -10.39 -12.01 26.68
N PHE A 41 -10.52 -12.90 25.68
CA PHE A 41 -11.66 -12.84 24.75
C PHE A 41 -12.86 -13.49 25.44
N GLY A 42 -13.31 -12.83 26.51
CA GLY A 42 -14.56 -13.11 27.17
C GLY A 42 -15.67 -12.35 26.48
N GLN A 43 -16.70 -13.09 26.09
CA GLN A 43 -17.97 -12.66 25.48
C GLN A 43 -17.90 -12.39 23.98
N THR A 44 -18.21 -13.44 23.23
CA THR A 44 -18.85 -13.35 21.92
C THR A 44 -20.06 -12.40 22.02
N ALA A 45 -19.84 -11.14 21.69
CA ALA A 45 -20.94 -10.21 21.49
C ALA A 45 -21.57 -10.50 20.13
N SER A 46 -22.76 -11.12 20.21
CA SER A 46 -23.88 -10.93 19.28
C SER A 46 -23.96 -11.83 18.06
N GLY A 47 -24.60 -13.00 18.21
CA GLY A 47 -25.67 -13.52 17.33
C GLY A 47 -25.45 -13.68 15.81
N GLY A 48 -24.24 -13.49 15.29
CA GLY A 48 -23.92 -13.68 13.87
C GLY A 48 -23.51 -15.12 13.53
N PRO A 49 -23.46 -15.48 12.23
CA PRO A 49 -22.87 -16.74 11.79
C PRO A 49 -21.40 -16.83 12.23
N GLY A 50 -20.95 -18.05 12.51
CA GLY A 50 -19.52 -18.32 12.65
C GLY A 50 -18.74 -17.89 11.40
N ILE A 51 -17.41 -17.77 11.51
CA ILE A 51 -16.54 -17.46 10.37
C ILE A 51 -16.73 -18.57 9.32
N THR A 52 -17.11 -18.17 8.10
CA THR A 52 -17.36 -19.09 6.99
C THR A 52 -16.07 -19.39 6.21
N ASP A 53 -16.05 -20.47 5.42
CA ASP A 53 -14.93 -20.76 4.53
C ASP A 53 -14.65 -19.62 3.53
N GLY A 54 -15.71 -18.89 3.10
CA GLY A 54 -15.57 -17.70 2.27
C GLY A 54 -14.90 -16.54 2.98
N ASP A 55 -15.23 -16.32 4.26
CA ASP A 55 -14.55 -15.31 5.09
C ASP A 55 -13.07 -15.65 5.27
N VAL A 56 -12.76 -16.93 5.50
CA VAL A 56 -11.38 -17.44 5.65
C VAL A 56 -10.59 -17.27 4.35
N ALA A 57 -11.20 -17.59 3.20
CA ALA A 57 -10.57 -17.40 1.89
C ALA A 57 -10.22 -15.93 1.61
N ILE A 58 -11.14 -15.01 1.94
CA ILE A 58 -10.91 -13.56 1.84
C ILE A 58 -9.73 -13.14 2.72
N LEU A 59 -9.71 -13.55 3.99
CA LEU A 59 -8.64 -13.20 4.92
C LEU A 59 -7.29 -13.78 4.50
N HIS A 60 -7.25 -15.01 3.98
CA HIS A 60 -6.00 -15.61 3.49
C HIS A 60 -5.42 -14.86 2.29
N PHE A 61 -6.28 -14.45 1.35
CA PHE A 61 -5.83 -13.64 0.22
C PHE A 61 -5.37 -12.25 0.67
N LEU A 62 -6.14 -11.57 1.52
CA LEU A 62 -5.74 -10.25 2.04
C LEU A 62 -4.41 -10.35 2.79
N ALA A 63 -4.24 -11.33 3.69
CA ALA A 63 -2.94 -11.55 4.33
C ALA A 63 -1.79 -11.79 3.33
N ALA A 64 -2.03 -12.47 2.21
CA ALA A 64 -1.03 -12.63 1.16
C ALA A 64 -0.71 -11.31 0.46
N ALA A 65 -1.73 -10.51 0.14
CA ALA A 65 -1.57 -9.19 -0.47
C ALA A 65 -0.76 -8.26 0.45
N GLU A 66 -1.13 -8.18 1.73
CA GLU A 66 -0.44 -7.38 2.74
C GLU A 66 1.03 -7.81 2.92
N LEU A 67 1.34 -9.12 2.89
CA LEU A 67 2.72 -9.62 2.95
C LEU A 67 3.56 -9.24 1.73
N ILE A 68 2.94 -9.22 0.54
CA ILE A 68 3.59 -8.80 -0.71
C ILE A 68 3.86 -7.30 -0.68
N GLU A 69 2.87 -6.53 -0.28
CA GLU A 69 2.95 -5.08 -0.18
C GLU A 69 3.94 -4.63 0.89
N THR A 70 3.98 -5.33 2.02
CA THR A 70 5.02 -5.17 3.05
C THR A 70 6.43 -5.36 2.48
N ASP A 71 6.67 -6.42 1.68
CA ASP A 71 7.98 -6.65 1.05
C ASP A 71 8.37 -5.54 0.07
N LEU A 72 7.40 -5.04 -0.70
CA LEU A 72 7.53 -3.91 -1.61
C LEU A 72 7.89 -2.62 -0.85
N TRP A 73 7.13 -2.27 0.19
CA TRP A 73 7.35 -1.04 0.96
C TRP A 73 8.63 -1.07 1.77
N ILE A 74 9.01 -2.22 2.32
CA ILE A 74 10.31 -2.39 3.00
C ILE A 74 11.47 -2.07 2.04
N GLN A 75 11.40 -2.50 0.76
CA GLN A 75 12.45 -2.17 -0.21
C GLN A 75 12.55 -0.66 -0.47
N TYR A 76 11.42 0.05 -0.54
CA TYR A 76 11.43 1.51 -0.66
C TYR A 76 11.98 2.19 0.59
N ALA A 77 11.51 1.80 1.77
CA ALA A 77 11.95 2.32 3.06
C ALA A 77 13.46 2.14 3.27
N GLU A 78 14.01 0.97 2.91
CA GLU A 78 15.44 0.68 3.00
C GLU A 78 16.29 1.70 2.24
N LEU A 79 15.90 2.06 1.02
CA LEU A 79 16.67 3.02 0.20
C LEU A 79 16.30 4.48 0.48
N ALA A 80 15.06 4.77 0.88
CA ALA A 80 14.66 6.08 1.36
C ALA A 80 15.49 6.51 2.59
N VAL A 81 15.89 5.56 3.43
CA VAL A 81 16.76 5.82 4.60
C VAL A 81 18.25 5.63 4.27
N GLY A 82 18.59 4.56 3.55
CA GLY A 82 19.97 4.11 3.38
C GLY A 82 20.70 4.69 2.17
N ASN A 83 19.99 5.30 1.21
CA ASN A 83 20.54 5.81 -0.04
C ASN A 83 20.28 7.31 -0.20
N LYS A 84 21.24 8.14 0.24
CA LYS A 84 21.06 9.60 0.28
C LYS A 84 20.64 10.24 -1.06
N PRO A 85 21.27 9.93 -2.21
CA PRO A 85 20.81 10.50 -3.49
C PRO A 85 19.35 10.16 -3.82
N TYR A 86 18.89 8.95 -3.50
CA TYR A 86 17.50 8.55 -3.70
C TYR A 86 16.55 9.22 -2.71
N ALA A 87 16.93 9.28 -1.43
CA ALA A 87 16.21 10.02 -0.40
C ALA A 87 16.01 11.50 -0.78
N ASP A 88 17.09 12.16 -1.23
CA ASP A 88 17.03 13.55 -1.69
C ASP A 88 16.10 13.71 -2.91
N ALA A 89 16.10 12.74 -3.83
CA ALA A 89 15.23 12.75 -5.01
C ALA A 89 13.75 12.53 -4.68
N LEU A 90 13.43 11.65 -3.71
CA LEU A 90 12.07 11.51 -3.18
C LEU A 90 11.61 12.79 -2.50
N ASN A 91 12.46 13.41 -1.68
CA ASN A 91 12.09 14.63 -0.96
C ASN A 91 12.00 15.88 -1.84
N LEU A 92 12.50 15.82 -3.07
CA LEU A 92 12.23 16.84 -4.10
C LEU A 92 10.83 16.71 -4.71
N ILE A 93 10.19 15.54 -4.62
CA ILE A 93 8.80 15.33 -5.01
C ILE A 93 7.88 15.88 -3.93
N GLU A 94 8.07 15.43 -2.69
CA GLU A 94 7.35 15.89 -1.49
C GLU A 94 8.26 15.71 -0.26
N GLY A 95 8.32 16.71 0.62
CA GLY A 95 9.36 16.80 1.66
C GLY A 95 9.35 15.67 2.69
N GLU A 96 8.20 14.99 2.83
CA GLU A 96 7.99 13.89 3.78
C GLU A 96 7.90 12.52 3.07
N LEU A 97 8.18 12.44 1.76
CA LEU A 97 7.96 11.20 1.01
C LEU A 97 8.84 10.04 1.50
N THR A 98 10.04 10.33 2.02
CA THR A 98 10.85 9.30 2.69
C THR A 98 10.21 8.76 3.97
N ILE A 99 9.50 9.61 4.73
CA ILE A 99 8.80 9.22 5.96
C ILE A 99 7.56 8.41 5.62
N TYR A 100 6.81 8.81 4.59
CA TYR A 100 5.66 8.04 4.13
C TYR A 100 6.04 6.61 3.76
N THR A 101 7.19 6.40 3.09
CA THR A 101 7.64 5.04 2.77
C THR A 101 7.94 4.18 3.99
N THR A 102 8.43 4.77 5.08
CA THR A 102 8.72 4.03 6.32
C THR A 102 7.47 3.77 7.16
N ASP A 103 6.55 4.74 7.20
CA ASP A 103 5.31 4.62 7.96
C ASP A 103 4.39 3.58 7.31
N VAL A 104 4.18 3.68 5.99
CA VAL A 104 3.37 2.70 5.24
C VAL A 104 3.98 1.29 5.35
N ALA A 105 5.31 1.13 5.22
CA ALA A 105 5.93 -0.18 5.44
C ALA A 105 5.62 -0.80 6.82
N GLY A 106 5.47 0.04 7.85
CA GLY A 106 5.06 -0.41 9.18
C GLY A 106 3.57 -0.74 9.27
N ASP A 107 2.73 0.07 8.64
CA ASP A 107 1.28 -0.10 8.61
C ASP A 107 0.89 -1.39 7.85
N GLU A 108 1.49 -1.68 6.69
CA GLU A 108 1.21 -2.92 5.94
C GLU A 108 1.68 -4.18 6.67
N GLN A 109 2.82 -4.09 7.36
CA GLN A 109 3.25 -5.19 8.23
C GLN A 109 2.22 -5.40 9.36
N SER A 110 1.65 -4.32 9.89
CA SER A 110 0.63 -4.40 10.93
C SER A 110 -0.68 -5.02 10.42
N HIS A 111 -1.08 -4.73 9.18
CA HIS A 111 -2.23 -5.36 8.52
C HIS A 111 -2.01 -6.87 8.36
N ALA A 112 -0.86 -7.27 7.81
CA ALA A 112 -0.47 -8.66 7.65
C ALA A 112 -0.45 -9.42 8.99
N ASP A 113 0.16 -8.84 10.02
CA ASP A 113 0.27 -9.42 11.36
C ASP A 113 -1.11 -9.57 12.00
N PHE A 114 -1.95 -8.55 11.90
CA PHE A 114 -3.29 -8.57 12.48
C PHE A 114 -4.17 -9.63 11.81
N ILE A 115 -4.23 -9.67 10.47
CA ILE A 115 -5.07 -10.64 9.75
C ILE A 115 -4.62 -12.07 10.05
N ASN A 116 -3.31 -12.34 10.03
CA ASN A 116 -2.78 -13.66 10.39
C ASN A 116 -3.05 -14.02 11.86
N GLY A 117 -2.89 -13.05 12.77
CA GLY A 117 -3.24 -13.22 14.18
C GLY A 117 -4.72 -13.54 14.38
N PHE A 118 -5.61 -12.90 13.62
CA PHE A 118 -7.04 -13.16 13.64
C PHE A 118 -7.38 -14.57 13.11
N LEU A 119 -6.75 -15.02 12.01
CA LEU A 119 -6.88 -16.38 11.51
C LEU A 119 -6.49 -17.42 12.58
N VAL A 120 -5.31 -17.27 13.17
CA VAL A 120 -4.78 -18.18 14.20
C VAL A 120 -5.65 -18.20 15.45
N ALA A 121 -6.11 -17.04 15.92
CA ALA A 121 -6.98 -16.93 17.08
C ALA A 121 -8.33 -17.65 16.89
N ASN A 122 -8.76 -17.83 15.63
CA ASN A 122 -9.99 -18.52 15.28
C ASN A 122 -9.78 -19.95 14.75
N GLY A 123 -8.57 -20.51 14.92
CA GLY A 123 -8.27 -21.91 14.62
C GLY A 123 -7.91 -22.20 13.15
N PHE A 124 -7.65 -21.16 12.36
CA PHE A 124 -7.17 -21.29 10.98
C PHE A 124 -5.64 -21.11 10.92
N PRO A 125 -4.93 -21.76 9.98
CA PRO A 125 -3.51 -21.51 9.80
C PRO A 125 -3.26 -20.06 9.37
N PRO A 126 -2.07 -19.48 9.63
CA PRO A 126 -1.70 -18.21 9.04
C PRO A 126 -1.36 -18.40 7.55
N THR A 127 -1.49 -17.33 6.76
CA THR A 127 -0.87 -17.22 5.44
C THR A 127 0.63 -17.00 5.62
N ASN A 128 1.46 -17.74 4.88
CA ASN A 128 2.91 -17.60 4.91
C ASN A 128 3.48 -17.70 3.49
N LEU A 129 4.28 -16.71 3.09
CA LEU A 129 4.93 -16.63 1.78
C LEU A 129 6.46 -16.74 1.86
N ASP A 130 7.06 -17.05 3.02
CA ASP A 130 8.50 -17.02 3.22
C ASP A 130 9.26 -17.97 2.29
N ALA A 131 8.67 -19.11 1.94
CA ALA A 131 9.24 -20.04 0.97
C ALA A 131 9.44 -19.41 -0.43
N PHE A 132 8.72 -18.32 -0.73
CA PHE A 132 8.81 -17.59 -2.00
C PHE A 132 9.68 -16.34 -1.94
N ARG A 133 10.32 -16.04 -0.79
CA ARG A 133 11.32 -14.97 -0.65
C ARG A 133 12.62 -15.37 -1.35
N THR A 134 12.60 -15.33 -2.68
CA THR A 134 13.67 -15.89 -3.53
C THR A 134 14.23 -14.87 -4.52
N LEU A 135 13.49 -13.79 -4.78
CA LEU A 135 13.95 -12.76 -5.71
C LEU A 135 15.15 -12.00 -5.13
N PRO A 136 16.10 -11.55 -5.98
CA PRO A 136 17.25 -10.80 -5.51
C PRO A 136 16.85 -9.41 -5.02
N SER A 137 17.55 -8.93 -3.98
CA SER A 137 17.48 -7.53 -3.56
C SER A 137 18.29 -6.62 -4.50
N SER A 138 18.00 -5.32 -4.46
CA SER A 138 18.96 -4.31 -4.90
C SER A 138 20.30 -4.49 -4.18
N THR A 139 21.39 -4.27 -4.91
CA THR A 139 22.76 -4.25 -4.35
C THR A 139 23.22 -2.84 -3.99
N ALA A 140 22.36 -1.83 -4.17
CA ALA A 140 22.67 -0.45 -3.82
C ALA A 140 22.80 -0.29 -2.30
N LYS A 141 23.67 0.63 -1.88
CA LYS A 141 23.83 1.02 -0.49
C LYS A 141 22.49 1.38 0.13
N GLY A 142 22.20 0.74 1.26
CA GLY A 142 20.95 0.87 2.01
C GLY A 142 20.05 -0.36 1.93
N ALA A 143 20.11 -1.10 0.83
CA ALA A 143 19.29 -2.30 0.64
C ALA A 143 19.80 -3.46 1.50
N ARG A 144 18.88 -4.17 2.16
CA ARG A 144 19.17 -5.44 2.82
C ARG A 144 19.37 -6.51 1.76
N GLN A 145 20.34 -7.40 1.97
CA GLN A 145 20.67 -8.48 1.04
C GLN A 145 19.92 -9.75 1.43
N ILE A 146 18.59 -9.71 1.26
CA ILE A 146 17.67 -10.80 1.58
C ILE A 146 16.87 -11.23 0.34
N GLY A 147 16.22 -12.39 0.43
CA GLY A 147 15.25 -12.79 -0.60
C GLY A 147 13.99 -11.93 -0.54
N ARG A 148 13.47 -11.56 -1.70
CA ARG A 148 12.27 -10.73 -1.87
C ARG A 148 11.09 -11.51 -2.45
N LEU A 149 9.89 -11.02 -2.20
CA LEU A 149 8.66 -11.45 -2.86
C LEU A 149 8.43 -10.67 -4.16
N THR A 150 8.88 -9.41 -4.19
CA THR A 150 8.62 -8.46 -5.27
C THR A 150 9.90 -7.97 -5.96
N ASN A 151 9.81 -7.69 -7.25
CA ASN A 151 10.87 -7.14 -8.08
C ASN A 151 10.61 -5.66 -8.40
N LEU A 152 11.42 -4.78 -7.82
CA LEU A 152 11.41 -3.33 -8.09
C LEU A 152 12.56 -2.86 -9.00
N LEU A 153 13.38 -3.80 -9.51
CA LEU A 153 14.53 -3.51 -10.35
C LEU A 153 14.16 -3.37 -11.83
N LYS A 154 13.02 -3.93 -12.21
CA LYS A 154 12.46 -3.86 -13.56
C LYS A 154 10.95 -4.08 -13.48
N THR A 155 10.20 -2.99 -13.52
CA THR A 155 8.74 -3.00 -13.32
C THR A 155 8.09 -2.03 -14.29
N THR A 156 6.92 -2.42 -14.80
CA THR A 156 6.00 -1.54 -15.54
C THR A 156 4.97 -0.98 -14.56
N VAL A 157 4.62 0.30 -14.65
CA VAL A 157 3.68 0.93 -13.70
C VAL A 157 2.39 1.30 -14.41
N ASP A 158 1.24 0.86 -13.87
CA ASP A 158 -0.05 1.39 -14.30
C ASP A 158 -0.23 2.81 -13.75
N THR A 159 -0.14 3.79 -14.62
CA THR A 159 -0.36 5.21 -14.33
C THR A 159 -1.75 5.68 -14.80
N SER A 160 -2.59 4.78 -15.32
CA SER A 160 -3.95 5.12 -15.77
C SER A 160 -4.84 5.61 -14.63
N PHE A 161 -4.51 5.27 -13.37
CA PHE A 161 -5.19 5.77 -12.18
C PHE A 161 -5.28 7.30 -12.17
N TYR A 162 -4.23 7.97 -12.64
CA TYR A 162 -4.11 9.42 -12.57
C TYR A 162 -5.23 10.10 -13.36
N LEU A 163 -5.54 9.59 -14.56
CA LEU A 163 -6.62 10.08 -15.39
C LEU A 163 -7.96 9.45 -15.02
N ARG A 164 -7.97 8.19 -14.57
CA ARG A 164 -9.18 7.51 -14.07
C ARG A 164 -9.88 8.32 -13.01
N TYR A 165 -9.16 8.85 -12.03
CA TYR A 165 -9.78 9.65 -10.96
C TYR A 165 -10.07 11.10 -11.37
N ARG A 166 -9.37 11.66 -12.36
CA ARG A 166 -9.59 13.05 -12.82
C ARG A 166 -10.62 13.21 -13.94
N ARG A 167 -11.09 12.11 -14.53
CA ARG A 167 -12.06 12.10 -15.63
C ARG A 167 -13.37 11.42 -15.25
N ARG A 168 -14.40 11.67 -16.05
CA ARG A 168 -15.62 10.87 -16.04
C ARG A 168 -15.31 9.47 -16.56
N GLY A 169 -15.78 8.45 -15.83
CA GLY A 169 -15.72 7.05 -16.24
C GLY A 169 -15.46 6.12 -15.07
N ASN A 170 -15.79 4.85 -15.24
CA ASN A 170 -15.59 3.80 -14.25
C ASN A 170 -15.29 2.48 -14.98
N PRO A 171 -14.14 1.82 -14.71
CA PRO A 171 -13.81 0.54 -15.32
C PRO A 171 -14.87 -0.54 -15.06
N ASP A 172 -15.65 -0.44 -13.97
CA ASP A 172 -16.82 -1.29 -13.71
C ASP A 172 -17.84 -1.34 -14.86
N PHE A 173 -17.85 -0.31 -15.72
CA PHE A 173 -18.73 -0.16 -16.88
C PHE A 173 -17.98 -0.26 -18.22
N GLY A 174 -16.75 -0.79 -18.22
CA GLY A 174 -15.91 -0.94 -19.41
C GLY A 174 -15.22 0.34 -19.88
N ASP A 175 -15.25 1.41 -19.08
CA ASP A 175 -14.52 2.64 -19.40
C ASP A 175 -13.01 2.40 -19.21
N VAL A 176 -12.21 2.73 -20.22
CA VAL A 176 -10.75 2.57 -20.21
C VAL A 176 -10.04 3.92 -20.12
N PHE A 177 -8.87 3.95 -19.51
CA PHE A 177 -8.08 5.16 -19.33
C PHE A 177 -6.68 4.95 -19.90
N PRO A 178 -6.13 5.94 -20.63
CA PRO A 178 -4.77 5.84 -21.12
C PRO A 178 -3.78 5.96 -19.96
N GLN A 179 -2.58 5.42 -20.16
CA GLN A 179 -1.43 5.66 -19.29
C GLN A 179 -1.13 7.16 -19.26
N PHE A 180 -0.88 7.70 -18.06
CA PHE A 180 -0.49 9.08 -17.89
C PHE A 180 1.00 9.30 -18.18
N VAL A 181 1.83 8.36 -17.75
CA VAL A 181 3.26 8.26 -18.05
C VAL A 181 3.56 6.82 -18.45
N GLU A 182 4.28 6.64 -19.56
CA GLU A 182 4.75 5.31 -19.97
C GLU A 182 6.00 4.92 -19.18
N ILE A 183 5.79 4.22 -18.06
CA ILE A 183 6.86 3.63 -17.24
C ILE A 183 6.86 2.13 -17.53
N ILE A 184 7.72 1.70 -18.46
CA ILE A 184 7.80 0.31 -18.94
C ILE A 184 9.19 -0.25 -18.63
N ASP A 185 9.23 -1.39 -17.92
CA ASP A 185 10.44 -2.12 -17.55
C ASP A 185 11.54 -1.23 -16.94
N LYS A 186 11.17 -0.40 -15.96
CA LYS A 186 12.10 0.54 -15.31
C LYS A 186 12.45 0.11 -13.88
N PRO A 187 13.65 0.46 -13.40
CA PRO A 187 13.94 0.38 -11.98
C PRO A 187 13.11 1.43 -11.24
N LEU A 188 12.45 0.99 -10.18
CA LEU A 188 11.74 1.86 -9.24
C LEU A 188 12.62 2.18 -8.02
N ILE A 189 13.75 1.51 -7.89
CA ILE A 189 14.77 1.76 -6.88
C ILE A 189 16.17 1.73 -7.52
N PRO A 190 17.20 2.41 -6.95
CA PRO A 190 18.59 2.18 -7.33
C PRO A 190 18.94 0.69 -7.31
N MET A 191 19.48 0.15 -8.39
CA MET A 191 19.76 -1.29 -8.53
C MET A 191 21.08 -1.72 -7.89
N ASP A 192 22.07 -0.82 -7.90
CA ASP A 192 23.44 -1.04 -7.46
C ASP A 192 24.10 0.29 -7.06
N ASP A 193 25.37 0.24 -6.68
CA ASP A 193 26.18 1.41 -6.30
C ASP A 193 26.83 2.13 -7.50
N ARG A 194 26.38 1.85 -8.74
CA ARG A 194 26.92 2.57 -9.89
C ARG A 194 26.63 4.06 -9.76
N PRO A 195 27.56 4.94 -10.16
CA PRO A 195 27.31 6.38 -10.13
C PRO A 195 26.09 6.75 -10.99
N LEU A 196 25.10 7.40 -10.38
CA LEU A 196 23.95 7.99 -11.05
C LEU A 196 24.07 9.52 -11.00
N THR A 197 23.75 10.17 -12.10
CA THR A 197 23.51 11.62 -12.12
C THR A 197 22.27 11.97 -11.30
N LYS A 198 22.18 13.22 -10.83
CA LYS A 198 20.98 13.72 -10.13
C LYS A 198 19.70 13.50 -10.95
N LYS A 199 19.79 13.65 -12.27
CA LYS A 199 18.67 13.45 -13.19
C LYS A 199 18.24 11.99 -13.28
N GLU A 200 19.19 11.05 -13.32
CA GLU A 200 18.88 9.62 -13.34
C GLU A 200 18.19 9.16 -12.07
N VAL A 201 18.71 9.54 -10.89
CA VAL A 201 18.05 9.18 -9.63
C VAL A 201 16.69 9.84 -9.48
N GLN A 202 16.51 11.07 -9.99
CA GLN A 202 15.19 11.72 -10.01
C GLN A 202 14.19 10.96 -10.90
N LEU A 203 14.61 10.45 -12.06
CA LEU A 203 13.73 9.64 -12.92
C LEU A 203 13.30 8.33 -12.24
N ILE A 204 14.18 7.71 -11.44
CA ILE A 204 13.85 6.53 -10.62
C ILE A 204 12.84 6.91 -9.54
N ALA A 205 13.09 7.98 -8.78
CA ALA A 205 12.20 8.46 -7.72
C ALA A 205 10.81 8.87 -8.26
N ASN A 206 10.74 9.55 -9.41
CA ASN A 206 9.48 9.86 -10.06
C ASN A 206 8.73 8.57 -10.46
N SER A 207 9.43 7.58 -11.01
CA SER A 207 8.81 6.29 -11.37
C SER A 207 8.26 5.57 -10.13
N ALA A 208 9.01 5.59 -9.02
CA ALA A 208 8.57 5.06 -7.74
C ALA A 208 7.32 5.76 -7.20
N ALA A 209 7.27 7.09 -7.23
CA ALA A 209 6.12 7.85 -6.74
C ALA A 209 4.82 7.54 -7.50
N PHE A 210 4.90 7.28 -8.80
CA PHE A 210 3.75 6.77 -9.57
C PHE A 210 3.37 5.34 -9.17
N HIS A 211 4.34 4.49 -8.87
CA HIS A 211 4.09 3.13 -8.40
C HIS A 211 3.45 3.11 -7.01
N PHE A 212 3.88 3.98 -6.08
CA PHE A 212 3.24 4.14 -4.77
C PHE A 212 1.72 4.32 -4.93
N CYS A 213 1.31 5.27 -5.77
CA CYS A 213 -0.10 5.50 -6.04
C CYS A 213 -0.80 4.30 -6.71
N ALA A 214 -0.11 3.57 -7.58
CA ALA A 214 -0.68 2.41 -8.26
C ALA A 214 -0.94 1.26 -7.27
N THR A 215 -0.01 1.00 -6.36
CA THR A 215 -0.13 -0.03 -5.31
C THR A 215 -1.32 0.28 -4.41
N GLU A 216 -1.34 1.48 -3.82
CA GLU A 216 -2.39 1.90 -2.89
C GLU A 216 -3.77 2.01 -3.55
N GLN A 217 -3.81 2.33 -4.85
CA GLN A 217 -5.07 2.28 -5.59
C GLN A 217 -5.61 0.85 -5.69
N GLY A 218 -4.73 -0.13 -5.85
CA GLY A 218 -5.04 -1.56 -5.79
C GLY A 218 -5.67 -1.92 -4.44
N GLY A 219 -4.99 -1.58 -3.34
CA GLY A 219 -5.47 -1.70 -1.96
C GLY A 219 -6.86 -1.06 -1.78
N ALA A 220 -7.01 0.19 -2.20
CA ALA A 220 -8.27 0.93 -2.10
C ALA A 220 -9.42 0.23 -2.83
N SER A 221 -9.15 -0.54 -3.90
CA SER A 221 -10.16 -1.22 -4.71
C SER A 221 -10.49 -2.62 -4.21
N ILE A 222 -9.50 -3.37 -3.72
CA ILE A 222 -9.68 -4.78 -3.33
C ILE A 222 -10.61 -4.92 -2.13
N TYR A 223 -10.38 -4.16 -1.08
CA TYR A 223 -11.20 -4.21 0.13
C TYR A 223 -12.70 -4.00 -0.16
N PRO A 224 -13.14 -2.90 -0.81
CA PRO A 224 -14.55 -2.71 -1.12
C PRO A 224 -15.10 -3.71 -2.14
N SER A 225 -14.27 -4.32 -2.99
CA SER A 225 -14.73 -5.39 -3.89
C SER A 225 -15.09 -6.69 -3.14
N LEU A 226 -14.45 -6.94 -2.00
CA LEU A 226 -14.64 -8.13 -1.17
C LEU A 226 -15.69 -7.92 -0.06
N ILE A 227 -15.93 -6.69 0.40
CA ILE A 227 -16.95 -6.36 1.42
C ILE A 227 -18.31 -7.04 1.17
N PRO A 228 -18.90 -7.02 -0.06
CA PRO A 228 -20.20 -7.64 -0.31
C PRO A 228 -20.21 -9.17 -0.14
N LYS A 229 -19.04 -9.82 -0.11
CA LYS A 229 -18.86 -11.27 -0.02
C LYS A 229 -18.71 -11.76 1.43
N VAL A 230 -18.45 -10.86 2.38
CA VAL A 230 -18.21 -11.19 3.79
C VAL A 230 -19.51 -11.52 4.52
N THR A 231 -19.49 -12.60 5.30
CA THR A 231 -20.60 -13.06 6.15
C THR A 231 -20.40 -12.66 7.60
N ASN A 232 -19.22 -12.95 8.16
CA ASN A 232 -18.95 -12.69 9.57
C ASN A 232 -18.75 -11.19 9.86
N LEU A 233 -19.36 -10.69 10.95
CA LEU A 233 -19.33 -9.25 11.27
C LEU A 233 -17.97 -8.75 11.74
N ASP A 234 -17.15 -9.59 12.36
CA ASP A 234 -15.78 -9.18 12.73
C ASP A 234 -14.89 -9.14 11.50
N VAL A 235 -15.03 -10.11 10.59
CA VAL A 235 -14.36 -10.05 9.27
C VAL A 235 -14.80 -8.82 8.47
N LEU A 236 -16.08 -8.47 8.53
CA LEU A 236 -16.59 -7.27 7.87
C LEU A 236 -15.93 -6.02 8.47
N ARG A 237 -15.82 -5.95 9.79
CA ARG A 237 -15.13 -4.85 10.50
C ARG A 237 -13.67 -4.74 10.08
N ILE A 238 -12.97 -5.85 9.88
CA ILE A 238 -11.59 -5.86 9.38
C ILE A 238 -11.54 -5.16 8.02
N LEU A 239 -12.31 -5.65 7.04
CA LEU A 239 -12.28 -5.07 5.70
C LEU A 239 -12.73 -3.61 5.66
N THR A 240 -13.72 -3.24 6.46
CA THR A 240 -14.22 -1.86 6.51
C THR A 240 -13.35 -0.90 7.33
N SER A 241 -12.34 -1.41 8.03
CA SER A 241 -11.42 -0.59 8.84
C SER A 241 -10.04 -0.47 8.20
N ILE A 242 -9.53 -1.55 7.60
CA ILE A 242 -8.29 -1.53 6.82
C ILE A 242 -8.53 -0.91 5.44
N GLY A 243 -9.57 -1.30 4.70
CA GLY A 243 -9.81 -0.74 3.36
C GLY A 243 -9.81 0.80 3.24
N PRO A 244 -10.35 1.56 4.22
CA PRO A 244 -10.22 3.02 4.23
C PRO A 244 -8.80 3.57 4.43
N THR A 245 -7.89 2.84 5.08
CA THR A 245 -6.49 3.28 5.23
C THR A 245 -5.75 3.22 3.90
N GLU A 246 -6.00 2.21 3.07
CA GLU A 246 -5.50 2.12 1.69
C GLU A 246 -5.92 3.35 0.85
N ALA A 247 -7.19 3.76 0.97
CA ALA A 247 -7.68 4.94 0.27
C ALA A 247 -7.04 6.24 0.79
N TYR A 248 -6.67 6.28 2.08
CA TYR A 248 -5.96 7.38 2.70
C TYR A 248 -4.49 7.45 2.22
N PHE A 249 -3.80 6.31 2.14
CA PHE A 249 -2.46 6.20 1.57
C PHE A 249 -2.45 6.62 0.10
N PHE A 250 -3.38 6.08 -0.71
CA PHE A 250 -3.57 6.47 -2.10
C PHE A 250 -3.73 7.98 -2.24
N ALA A 251 -4.63 8.60 -1.47
CA ALA A 251 -4.86 10.04 -1.53
C ALA A 251 -3.60 10.86 -1.17
N SER A 252 -2.82 10.40 -0.19
CA SER A 252 -1.60 11.07 0.26
C SER A 252 -0.53 11.06 -0.84
N PHE A 253 -0.23 9.90 -1.43
CA PHE A 253 0.74 9.82 -2.53
C PHE A 253 0.24 10.50 -3.80
N HIS A 254 -1.06 10.41 -4.07
CA HIS A 254 -1.66 11.06 -5.23
C HIS A 254 -1.52 12.59 -5.15
N GLN A 255 -1.62 13.15 -3.94
CA GLN A 255 -1.36 14.56 -3.70
C GLN A 255 0.12 14.93 -3.94
N SER A 256 1.06 14.07 -3.56
CA SER A 256 2.50 14.28 -3.84
C SER A 256 2.83 14.37 -5.34
N LEU A 257 1.96 13.89 -6.22
CA LEU A 257 2.14 14.01 -7.67
C LEU A 257 1.68 15.36 -8.26
N GLU A 258 0.92 16.18 -7.53
CA GLU A 258 0.24 17.37 -8.07
C GLU A 258 1.15 18.57 -8.34
N GLY A 259 2.42 18.51 -7.90
CA GLY A 259 3.41 19.59 -8.05
C GLY A 259 4.59 19.25 -8.95
N LEU A 260 4.56 18.11 -9.65
CA LEU A 260 5.74 17.60 -10.36
C LEU A 260 6.07 18.45 -11.61
N PRO A 261 7.28 19.04 -11.70
CA PRO A 261 7.73 19.69 -12.93
C PRO A 261 8.09 18.65 -14.00
N ALA A 262 8.13 19.07 -15.26
CA ALA A 262 8.53 18.20 -16.36
C ALA A 262 9.96 17.67 -16.18
N ILE A 263 10.14 16.37 -16.42
CA ILE A 263 11.45 15.72 -16.49
C ILE A 263 11.41 14.58 -17.51
N SER A 264 12.48 14.42 -18.28
CA SER A 264 12.56 13.34 -19.30
C SER A 264 13.98 12.81 -19.47
N GLY A 265 14.10 11.52 -19.76
CA GLY A 265 15.38 10.85 -20.00
C GLY A 265 15.24 9.34 -19.90
N HIS A 266 16.17 8.58 -20.49
CA HIS A 266 16.15 7.10 -20.45
C HIS A 266 14.83 6.48 -20.94
N GLY A 267 14.18 7.11 -21.93
CA GLY A 267 12.88 6.68 -22.46
C GLY A 267 11.68 7.05 -21.59
N LEU A 268 11.86 7.79 -20.50
CA LEU A 268 10.79 8.31 -19.66
C LEU A 268 10.48 9.77 -20.02
N VAL A 269 9.20 10.12 -20.00
CA VAL A 269 8.69 11.47 -20.22
C VAL A 269 7.62 11.77 -19.17
N PHE A 270 7.98 12.49 -18.12
CA PHE A 270 7.03 13.00 -17.13
C PHE A 270 6.59 14.40 -17.57
N PRO A 271 5.30 14.62 -17.84
CA PRO A 271 4.79 15.93 -18.21
C PRO A 271 4.87 16.91 -17.03
N ASP A 272 4.78 18.21 -17.34
CA ASP A 272 4.64 19.24 -16.30
C ASP A 272 3.20 19.23 -15.77
N VAL A 273 3.04 18.72 -14.54
CA VAL A 273 1.73 18.59 -13.89
C VAL A 273 1.25 19.95 -13.33
N THR A 274 2.14 20.94 -13.25
CA THR A 274 1.81 22.29 -12.73
C THR A 274 1.02 23.15 -13.73
N ILE A 275 0.88 22.69 -14.98
CA ILE A 275 0.16 23.42 -16.03
C ILE A 275 -1.32 23.02 -16.02
N ASN A 276 -2.20 24.02 -15.83
CA ASN A 276 -3.64 23.96 -15.52
C ASN A 276 -4.57 23.07 -16.39
N ASP A 277 -4.08 22.31 -17.37
CA ASP A 277 -4.93 21.59 -18.33
C ASP A 277 -4.81 20.06 -18.25
N ILE A 278 -3.88 19.53 -17.44
CA ILE A 278 -3.74 18.08 -17.24
C ILE A 278 -4.67 17.60 -16.13
N GLY A 279 -5.95 17.41 -16.44
CA GLY A 279 -6.92 16.82 -15.50
C GLY A 279 -7.34 17.79 -14.40
N ALA A 280 -8.04 18.86 -14.78
CA ALA A 280 -8.50 19.98 -13.95
C ALA A 280 -9.32 19.65 -12.66
N HIS A 281 -9.46 18.38 -12.28
CA HIS A 281 -10.04 17.94 -11.01
C HIS A 281 -8.97 17.35 -10.10
N HIS A 282 -8.79 17.95 -8.91
CA HIS A 282 -7.86 17.46 -7.88
C HIS A 282 -8.47 16.36 -6.99
N ILE A 283 -9.79 16.24 -7.01
CA ILE A 283 -10.55 15.24 -6.23
C ILE A 283 -11.25 14.30 -7.23
N PRO A 284 -11.42 13.00 -6.90
CA PRO A 284 -12.13 12.04 -7.75
C PRO A 284 -13.40 12.59 -8.42
N HIS A 285 -13.39 12.64 -9.75
CA HIS A 285 -14.52 13.13 -10.53
C HIS A 285 -15.70 12.14 -10.42
N PRO A 286 -16.95 12.60 -10.17
CA PRO A 286 -18.12 11.73 -10.17
C PRO A 286 -18.27 10.89 -11.45
N CYS A 287 -18.66 9.61 -11.32
CA CYS A 287 -18.80 8.65 -12.41
C CYS A 287 -20.06 7.79 -12.28
N LYS A 288 -20.31 6.93 -13.28
CA LYS A 288 -21.35 5.88 -13.23
C LYS A 288 -21.05 4.96 -12.05
N PHE A 289 -22.08 4.63 -11.27
CA PHE A 289 -21.97 3.73 -10.12
C PHE A 289 -23.24 2.90 -9.94
N LEU A 290 -23.09 1.62 -9.60
CA LEU A 290 -24.14 0.59 -9.50
C LEU A 290 -24.90 0.33 -10.81
N GLN A 291 -25.61 1.32 -11.36
CA GLN A 291 -26.36 1.24 -12.60
C GLN A 291 -26.37 2.58 -13.37
N PRO A 292 -26.43 2.58 -14.73
CA PRO A 292 -26.27 3.80 -15.53
C PRO A 292 -27.37 4.87 -15.35
N GLY A 293 -28.55 4.49 -14.84
CA GLY A 293 -29.69 5.39 -14.66
C GLY A 293 -29.66 6.22 -13.37
N LEU A 294 -28.69 5.99 -12.47
CA LEU A 294 -28.53 6.78 -11.25
C LEU A 294 -27.72 8.06 -11.50
N PRO A 295 -27.87 9.09 -10.66
CA PRO A 295 -26.94 10.22 -10.64
C PRO A 295 -25.49 9.76 -10.46
N LEU A 296 -24.55 10.50 -11.06
CA LEU A 296 -23.12 10.22 -10.92
C LEU A 296 -22.67 10.39 -9.46
N ALA A 297 -21.77 9.53 -9.00
CA ALA A 297 -21.25 9.55 -7.64
C ALA A 297 -19.71 9.58 -7.63
N CYS A 298 -19.14 10.24 -6.62
CA CYS A 298 -17.72 10.15 -6.30
C CYS A 298 -17.49 8.86 -5.51
N VAL A 299 -16.73 7.92 -6.09
CA VAL A 299 -16.51 6.58 -5.54
C VAL A 299 -15.07 6.13 -5.81
N VAL A 300 -14.59 5.23 -4.97
CA VAL A 300 -13.47 4.36 -5.33
C VAL A 300 -13.86 3.54 -6.56
N ARG A 301 -12.94 3.40 -7.51
CA ARG A 301 -13.18 2.67 -8.75
C ARG A 301 -11.90 2.01 -9.29
N PRO A 302 -12.00 0.78 -9.82
CA PRO A 302 -13.18 -0.10 -9.85
C PRO A 302 -13.43 -0.82 -8.52
N ILE A 303 -14.63 -1.39 -8.35
CA ILE A 303 -14.93 -2.27 -7.19
C ILE A 303 -15.68 -3.56 -7.56
N ARG A 304 -16.00 -3.79 -8.85
CA ARG A 304 -16.54 -5.10 -9.26
C ARG A 304 -15.43 -6.14 -9.23
N THR A 305 -15.76 -7.36 -8.79
CA THR A 305 -14.82 -8.49 -8.68
C THR A 305 -13.93 -8.66 -9.92
N GLN A 306 -14.49 -8.53 -11.12
CA GLN A 306 -13.73 -8.69 -12.38
C GLN A 306 -12.66 -7.61 -12.65
N PHE A 307 -12.69 -6.47 -11.94
CA PHE A 307 -11.78 -5.33 -12.17
C PHE A 307 -11.10 -4.82 -10.89
N GLY A 308 -11.60 -5.17 -9.71
CA GLY A 308 -11.01 -4.80 -8.43
C GLY A 308 -10.92 -5.97 -7.46
N GLY A 309 -11.31 -7.18 -7.88
CA GLY A 309 -11.24 -8.38 -7.07
C GLY A 309 -9.82 -8.93 -6.94
N ALA A 310 -9.72 -10.00 -6.17
CA ALA A 310 -8.46 -10.61 -5.77
C ALA A 310 -7.65 -11.11 -6.98
N LEU A 311 -8.32 -11.77 -7.92
CA LEU A 311 -7.65 -12.29 -9.11
C LEU A 311 -7.13 -11.15 -9.99
N HIS A 312 -7.92 -10.09 -10.16
CA HIS A 312 -7.50 -8.91 -10.91
C HIS A 312 -6.29 -8.24 -10.27
N LEU A 313 -6.28 -8.05 -8.95
CA LEU A 313 -5.14 -7.46 -8.24
C LEU A 313 -3.87 -8.29 -8.44
N PHE A 314 -3.98 -9.61 -8.31
CA PHE A 314 -2.84 -10.50 -8.53
C PHE A 314 -2.35 -10.46 -9.98
N GLU A 315 -3.24 -10.58 -10.96
CA GLU A 315 -2.93 -10.51 -12.39
C GLU A 315 -2.31 -9.15 -12.78
N ALA A 316 -2.76 -8.05 -12.16
CA ALA A 316 -2.16 -6.74 -12.35
C ALA A 316 -0.68 -6.76 -11.95
N GLY A 317 -0.35 -7.29 -10.77
CA GLY A 317 1.05 -7.47 -10.33
C GLY A 317 1.87 -8.40 -11.23
N VAL A 318 1.25 -9.46 -11.79
CA VAL A 318 1.92 -10.32 -12.78
C VAL A 318 2.23 -9.53 -14.06
N SER A 319 1.25 -8.77 -14.57
CA SER A 319 1.36 -8.03 -15.83
C SER A 319 2.37 -6.89 -15.79
N THR A 320 2.66 -6.36 -14.60
CA THR A 320 3.64 -5.29 -14.38
C THR A 320 5.07 -5.79 -14.21
N GLY A 321 5.28 -7.12 -14.17
CA GLY A 321 6.58 -7.71 -13.89
C GLY A 321 6.96 -7.66 -12.40
N LEU A 322 6.05 -7.28 -11.50
CA LEU A 322 6.30 -7.23 -10.05
C LEU A 322 6.77 -8.58 -9.50
N PHE A 323 6.36 -9.68 -10.14
CA PHE A 323 6.74 -11.04 -9.76
C PHE A 323 7.70 -11.71 -10.78
N GLU A 324 8.33 -10.93 -11.67
CA GLU A 324 9.29 -11.48 -12.65
C GLU A 324 10.43 -12.21 -11.91
N GLY A 325 10.59 -13.50 -12.20
CA GLY A 325 11.57 -14.39 -11.55
C GLY A 325 11.02 -15.32 -10.46
N GLN A 326 9.74 -15.18 -10.08
CA GLN A 326 9.11 -16.07 -9.10
C GLN A 326 8.89 -17.49 -9.64
N SER A 327 8.71 -18.44 -8.73
CA SER A 327 8.46 -19.84 -9.07
C SER A 327 7.03 -20.09 -9.59
N GLN A 328 6.83 -21.16 -10.36
CA GLN A 328 5.48 -21.59 -10.77
C GLN A 328 4.58 -21.92 -9.57
N GLU A 329 5.16 -22.37 -8.46
CA GLU A 329 4.45 -22.65 -7.22
C GLU A 329 3.92 -21.36 -6.57
N PHE A 330 4.67 -20.26 -6.61
CA PHE A 330 4.20 -18.94 -6.18
C PHE A 330 2.95 -18.52 -6.97
N PHE A 331 3.01 -18.58 -8.31
CA PHE A 331 1.88 -18.20 -9.16
C PHE A 331 0.66 -19.09 -8.92
N THR A 332 0.87 -20.40 -8.82
CA THR A 332 -0.21 -21.36 -8.54
C THR A 332 -0.87 -21.07 -7.18
N THR A 333 -0.05 -20.82 -6.15
CA THR A 333 -0.52 -20.56 -4.79
C THR A 333 -1.35 -19.29 -4.72
N LEU A 334 -0.84 -18.17 -5.24
CA LEU A 334 -1.57 -16.90 -5.18
C LEU A 334 -2.78 -16.87 -6.10
N THR A 335 -2.74 -17.53 -7.26
CA THR A 335 -3.94 -17.70 -8.10
C THR A 335 -5.03 -18.46 -7.36
N ALA A 336 -4.66 -19.51 -6.60
CA ALA A 336 -5.62 -20.29 -5.83
C ALA A 336 -6.25 -19.47 -4.69
N LEU A 337 -5.44 -18.71 -3.93
CA LEU A 337 -5.93 -17.80 -2.89
C LEU A 337 -6.87 -16.74 -3.47
N ALA A 338 -6.46 -16.10 -4.57
CA ALA A 338 -7.23 -15.06 -5.24
C ALA A 338 -8.57 -15.59 -5.78
N THR A 339 -8.54 -16.74 -6.44
CA THR A 339 -9.75 -17.38 -6.98
C THR A 339 -10.73 -17.75 -5.86
N ALA A 340 -10.22 -18.25 -4.72
CA ALA A 340 -11.06 -18.61 -3.58
C ALA A 340 -11.71 -17.36 -2.93
N ALA A 341 -10.96 -16.26 -2.77
CA ALA A 341 -11.50 -15.00 -2.25
C ALA A 341 -12.56 -14.40 -3.18
N ASP A 342 -12.35 -14.43 -4.50
CA ASP A 342 -13.33 -13.94 -5.46
C ASP A 342 -14.57 -14.83 -5.57
N ALA A 343 -14.43 -16.14 -5.35
CA ALA A 343 -15.54 -17.09 -5.32
C ALA A 343 -16.38 -17.01 -4.04
N ALA A 344 -15.89 -16.34 -2.99
CA ALA A 344 -16.63 -16.17 -1.75
C ALA A 344 -17.98 -15.48 -1.98
N SER A 345 -18.99 -15.94 -1.25
CA SER A 345 -20.35 -15.41 -1.29
C SER A 345 -20.88 -15.20 0.12
N ARG A 346 -21.54 -14.08 0.33
CA ARG A 346 -22.19 -13.78 1.61
C ARG A 346 -23.32 -14.79 1.87
N SER A 347 -23.26 -15.46 3.01
CA SER A 347 -24.35 -16.30 3.50
C SER A 347 -25.36 -15.42 4.25
N CYS A 348 -26.64 -15.61 4.00
CA CYS A 348 -27.73 -14.85 4.63
C CYS A 348 -28.25 -15.51 5.90
#